data_AF-A0A849W6N3-F1
#
_entry.id   AF-A0A849W6N3-F1
#
_cell.length_a   1.000
_cell.length_b   1.000
_cell.length_c   1.000
_cell.angle_alpha   90.00
_cell.angle_beta   90.00
_cell.angle_gamma   90.00
#
_symmetry.space_group_name_H-M   'P 1'
#
loop_
_entity.id
_entity.type
_entity.pdbx_description
1 polymer ?
#
loop_
_entity_poly.entity_id
_entity_poly.type
_entity_poly.pdbx_seq_one_letter_code
_entity_poly.pdbx_strand_id
1 'polypeptide(L)' 'MSEFIEELTIEQFEEGEQLIEVLEKEILSKGAWATILYLYREKDRKTMEFK' A
#
# COMPACT_ATOMS: atom_id res chain seq x y z
N MET A 1 11.13 -14.92 11.06
CA MET A 1 10.58 -14.35 9.80
C MET A 1 9.08 -14.44 9.87
N SER A 2 8.48 -13.35 10.32
CA SER A 2 7.05 -13.07 10.25
C SER A 2 6.95 -11.61 10.66
N GLU A 3 7.39 -10.71 9.79
CA GLU A 3 6.74 -9.39 9.76
C GLU A 3 5.25 -9.74 9.57
N PHE A 4 4.43 -9.34 10.54
CA PHE A 4 3.05 -9.79 10.56
C PHE A 4 2.44 -9.38 9.23
N ILE A 5 1.76 -10.29 8.55
CA ILE A 5 1.20 -10.02 7.23
C ILE A 5 0.27 -8.79 7.24
N GLU A 6 -0.29 -8.51 8.42
CA GLU A 6 -1.10 -7.34 8.75
C GLU A 6 -0.30 -6.02 8.66
N GLU A 7 1.00 -6.03 8.91
CA GLU A 7 1.91 -4.86 8.85
C GLU A 7 2.40 -4.53 7.44
N LEU A 8 2.28 -5.47 6.49
CA LEU A 8 2.67 -5.22 5.10
C LEU A 8 1.84 -4.07 4.52
N THR A 9 2.52 -3.11 3.90
CA THR A 9 1.90 -1.97 3.22
C THR A 9 2.63 -1.68 1.91
N ILE A 10 1.95 -1.00 1.01
CA ILE A 10 2.52 -0.45 -0.24
C ILE A 10 2.57 1.08 -0.22
N GLU A 11 2.27 1.71 0.92
CA GLU A 11 2.38 3.16 1.08
C GLU A 11 3.82 3.62 0.84
N GLN A 12 3.96 4.77 0.20
CA GLN A 12 5.26 5.34 -0.15
C GLN A 12 5.30 6.82 0.22
N PHE A 13 6.43 7.21 0.82
CA PHE A 13 6.74 8.58 1.21
C PHE A 13 8.09 8.97 0.62
N GLU A 14 8.15 10.12 -0.06
CA GLU A 14 9.38 10.73 -0.56
C GLU A 14 9.46 12.16 -0.02
N GLU A 15 10.60 12.52 0.59
CA GLU A 15 10.86 13.88 1.11
C GLU A 15 9.77 14.45 2.05
N GLY A 16 9.06 13.57 2.77
CA GLY A 16 7.97 13.94 3.68
C GLY A 16 6.60 14.02 3.01
N GLU A 17 6.51 13.73 1.72
CA GLU A 17 5.26 13.71 0.97
C GLU A 17 4.79 12.28 0.68
N GLN A 18 3.52 12.01 0.95
CA GLN A 18 2.90 10.73 0.62
C GLN A 18 2.56 10.66 -0.87
N LEU A 19 3.15 9.69 -1.57
CA LEU A 19 2.96 9.46 -2.99
C LEU A 19 1.94 8.35 -3.28
N ILE A 20 1.98 7.28 -2.49
CA ILE A 20 1.01 6.18 -2.55
C ILE A 20 0.30 6.11 -1.21
N GLU A 21 -1.03 6.19 -1.25
CA GLU A 21 -1.91 6.01 -0.10
C GLU A 21 -2.76 4.77 -0.28
N VAL A 22 -2.75 3.90 0.72
CA VAL A 22 -3.62 2.73 0.78
C VAL A 22 -4.94 3.14 1.41
N LEU A 23 -6.04 2.92 0.68
CA LEU A 23 -7.40 3.19 1.13
C LEU A 23 -8.00 1.97 1.82
N GLU A 24 -7.69 0.77 1.32
CA GLU A 24 -8.19 -0.49 1.87
C GLU A 24 -7.17 -1.61 1.62
N LYS A 25 -7.13 -2.56 2.54
CA LYS A 25 -6.29 -3.76 2.48
C LYS A 25 -7.13 -4.97 2.82
N GLU A 26 -7.13 -5.95 1.93
CA GLU A 26 -7.84 -7.21 2.12
C GLU A 26 -6.89 -8.40 1.94
N ILE A 27 -6.93 -9.34 2.89
CA ILE A 27 -6.10 -10.55 2.82
C ILE A 27 -6.96 -11.68 2.27
N LEU A 28 -6.69 -12.05 1.02
CA LEU A 28 -7.47 -13.06 0.31
C LEU A 28 -7.03 -14.49 0.67
N SER A 29 -5.77 -14.70 1.03
CA SER A 29 -5.26 -16.00 1.45
C SER A 29 -4.07 -15.89 2.41
N LYS A 30 -3.98 -16.82 3.37
CA LYS A 30 -2.86 -16.98 4.32
C LYS A 30 -2.34 -18.42 4.26
N GLY A 31 -1.03 -18.61 4.14
CA GLY A 31 -0.39 -19.91 4.01
C GLY A 31 1.13 -19.79 3.89
N ALA A 32 1.78 -20.73 3.20
CA ALA A 32 3.21 -20.60 2.88
C ALA A 32 3.51 -19.36 2.00
N TRP A 33 2.51 -18.92 1.23
CA TRP A 33 2.45 -17.66 0.53
C TRP A 33 1.12 -17.00 0.85
N ALA A 34 1.04 -15.67 0.73
CA ALA A 34 -0.19 -14.93 0.93
C ALA A 34 -0.54 -14.07 -0.27
N THR A 35 -1.82 -13.87 -0.47
CA THR A 35 -2.37 -12.96 -1.48
C THR A 35 -3.05 -11.82 -0.74
N ILE A 36 -2.58 -10.60 -1.01
CA ILE A 36 -3.11 -9.37 -0.41
C ILE A 36 -3.57 -8.48 -1.56
N LEU A 37 -4.76 -7.93 -1.43
CA LEU A 37 -5.31 -6.92 -2.33
C LEU A 37 -5.23 -5.56 -1.63
N TYR A 38 -4.75 -4.55 -2.36
CA TYR A 38 -4.71 -3.17 -1.90
C TYR A 38 -5.57 -2.32 -2.84
N LEU A 39 -6.53 -1.59 -2.28
CA LEU A 39 -7.11 -0.44 -2.95
C LEU A 39 -6.25 0.77 -2.56
N TYR A 40 -5.69 1.45 -3.54
CA TYR A 40 -4.79 2.57 -3.30
C TYR A 40 -5.01 3.68 -4.32
N ARG A 41 -4.53 4.87 -4.00
CA ARG A 41 -4.41 5.99 -4.93
C ARG A 41 -2.97 6.50 -4.96
N GLU A 42 -2.54 6.94 -6.12
CA GLU A 42 -1.22 7.50 -6.34
C GLU A 42 -1.37 8.98 -6.68
N LYS A 43 -0.47 9.83 -6.15
CA LYS A 43 -0.37 11.21 -6.60
C LYS A 43 0.13 11.27 -8.03
N ASP A 44 -0.53 12.07 -8.84
CA ASP A 44 -0.03 12.41 -10.16
C ASP A 44 1.25 13.24 -9.99
N ARG A 45 2.40 12.68 -10.37
CA ARG A 45 3.73 13.28 -10.19
C ARG A 45 3.90 14.68 -10.81
N LYS A 46 2.99 15.11 -11.69
CA LYS A 46 3.03 16.43 -12.32
C LYS A 46 2.20 17.46 -11.56
N THR A 47 1.09 17.03 -10.96
CA THR A 47 0.14 17.94 -10.28
C THR A 47 0.22 17.84 -8.76
N MET A 48 0.81 16.76 -8.24
CA MET A 48 0.89 16.42 -6.83
C MET A 48 -0.49 16.25 -6.17
N GLU A 49 -1.52 16.00 -6.98
CA GLU A 49 -2.88 15.73 -6.56
C GLU A 49 -3.17 14.23 -6.66
N PHE A 50 -3.96 13.72 -5.72
CA PHE A 50 -4.49 12.36 -5.81
C PHE A 50 -5.55 12.28 -6.91
N LYS A 51 -5.37 11.35 -7.85
CA LYS A 51 -6.40 11.01 -8.85
C LYS A 51 -7.39 9.98 -8.36
#